data_AF-A0A534QJ95-F1
#
_entry.id   AF-A0A534QJ95-F1
#
_cell.length_a   1.000
_cell.length_b   1.000
_cell.length_c   1.000
_cell.angle_alpha   90.00
_cell.angle_beta   90.00
_cell.angle_gamma   90.00
#
_symmetry.space_group_name_H-M   'P 1'
#
loop_
_entity.id
_entity.type
_entity.pdbx_description
1 polymer ?
#
loop_
_entity_poly.entity_id
_entity_poly.type
_entity_poly.pdbx_seq_one_letter_code
_entity_poly.pdbx_strand_id
1 'polypeptide(L)'
;GPVYINMGIVEVCDTEDELASVMAHEMNHVAARHATEMLTTQNLSQLAIIAAISVVPIPIPPIAWEGAKLGYVLSLLRYSRGKEAEADRLGLRLMNAAGYDPAAMASVFRKLSEQQHSLPSVVERFLSSHPLSEVRMRDAERRAAQLDRPATAAVAAASPSTFPQVKMMFAKD
;
A
#
# COMPACT_ATOMS: atom_id res chain seq x y z
N GLY A 1 -6.56 9.84 -7.19
CA GLY A 1 -5.19 9.81 -7.72
C GLY A 1 -4.83 8.39 -8.09
N PRO A 2 -3.75 8.17 -8.86
CA PRO A 2 -3.32 6.81 -9.20
C PRO A 2 -2.86 6.06 -7.94
N VAL A 3 -3.17 4.77 -7.88
CA VAL A 3 -2.69 3.83 -6.85
C VAL A 3 -1.96 2.71 -7.57
N TYR A 4 -0.78 2.35 -7.07
CA TYR A 4 0.05 1.30 -7.65
C TYR A 4 0.18 0.16 -6.66
N ILE A 5 -0.05 -1.06 -7.13
CA ILE A 5 0.05 -2.27 -6.31
C ILE A 5 1.18 -3.13 -6.88
N ASN A 6 2.14 -3.50 -6.03
CA ASN A 6 3.22 -4.38 -6.42
C ASN A 6 2.72 -5.84 -6.45
N MET A 7 2.99 -6.60 -7.51
CA MET A 7 2.51 -7.99 -7.59
C MET A 7 2.99 -8.88 -6.44
N GLY A 8 4.16 -8.61 -5.87
CA GLY A 8 4.62 -9.35 -4.70
C GLY A 8 3.73 -9.15 -3.46
N ILE A 9 3.03 -8.01 -3.30
CA ILE A 9 2.06 -7.87 -2.20
C ILE A 9 0.82 -8.74 -2.43
N VAL A 10 0.46 -8.96 -3.70
CA VAL A 10 -0.63 -9.87 -4.08
C VAL A 10 -0.25 -11.31 -3.75
N GLU A 11 1.02 -11.69 -3.89
CA GLU A 11 1.54 -13.01 -3.48
C GLU A 11 1.47 -13.21 -1.95
N VAL A 12 1.73 -12.16 -1.17
CA VAL A 12 1.63 -12.17 0.31
C VAL A 12 0.19 -12.33 0.79
N CYS A 13 -0.79 -11.75 0.08
CA CYS A 13 -2.20 -11.79 0.47
C CYS A 13 -2.85 -13.14 0.11
N ASP A 14 -3.63 -13.71 1.03
CA ASP A 14 -4.39 -14.95 0.83
C ASP A 14 -5.90 -14.69 0.63
N THR A 15 -6.39 -13.54 1.06
CA THR A 15 -7.80 -13.15 0.90
C THR A 15 -7.95 -11.80 0.21
N GLU A 16 -9.14 -11.56 -0.34
CA GLU A 16 -9.50 -10.27 -0.92
C GLU A 16 -9.50 -9.16 0.13
N ASP A 17 -9.93 -9.44 1.37
CA ASP A 17 -9.89 -8.48 2.48
C ASP A 17 -8.46 -8.00 2.76
N GLU A 18 -7.47 -8.89 2.64
CA GLU A 18 -6.06 -8.56 2.82
C GLU A 18 -5.55 -7.63 1.71
N LEU A 19 -5.85 -7.94 0.44
CA LEU A 19 -5.51 -7.04 -0.66
C LEU A 19 -6.25 -5.69 -0.54
N ALA A 20 -7.53 -5.72 -0.18
CA ALA A 20 -8.34 -4.53 0.05
C ALA A 20 -7.75 -3.66 1.17
N SER A 21 -7.11 -4.26 2.18
CA SER A 21 -6.43 -3.51 3.24
C SER A 21 -5.24 -2.70 2.74
N VAL A 22 -4.43 -3.27 1.84
CA VAL A 22 -3.30 -2.60 1.20
C VAL A 22 -3.82 -1.47 0.31
N MET A 23 -4.86 -1.74 -0.49
CA MET A 23 -5.47 -0.72 -1.34
C MET A 23 -6.06 0.42 -0.53
N ALA A 24 -6.76 0.12 0.58
CA ALA A 24 -7.34 1.13 1.45
C ALA A 24 -6.28 2.01 2.11
N HIS A 25 -5.13 1.43 2.47
CA HIS A 25 -3.97 2.16 2.97
C HIS A 25 -3.42 3.13 1.91
N GLU A 26 -3.14 2.65 0.69
CA GLU A 26 -2.63 3.49 -0.41
C GLU A 26 -3.61 4.59 -0.83
N MET A 27 -4.91 4.27 -0.90
CA MET A 27 -5.95 5.26 -1.19
C MET A 27 -5.97 6.38 -0.15
N ASN A 28 -5.68 6.08 1.12
CA ASN A 28 -5.63 7.09 2.17
C ASN A 28 -4.34 7.91 2.15
N HIS A 29 -3.20 7.39 1.68
CA HIS A 29 -2.05 8.24 1.35
C HIS A 29 -2.40 9.30 0.29
N VAL A 30 -3.17 8.91 -0.73
CA VAL A 30 -3.64 9.81 -1.77
C VAL A 30 -4.65 10.82 -1.23
N ALA A 31 -5.66 10.35 -0.49
CA ALA A 31 -6.70 11.20 0.08
C ALA A 31 -6.14 12.22 1.08
N ALA A 32 -5.21 11.80 1.94
CA ALA A 32 -4.51 12.67 2.90
C ALA A 32 -3.36 13.47 2.27
N ARG A 33 -3.14 13.36 0.95
CA ARG A 33 -2.14 14.16 0.21
C ARG A 33 -0.71 14.00 0.73
N HIS A 34 -0.39 12.85 1.34
CA HIS A 34 0.89 12.59 2.01
C HIS A 34 2.10 12.77 1.09
N ALA A 35 2.00 12.33 -0.18
CA ALA A 35 3.06 12.48 -1.17
C ALA A 35 3.29 13.95 -1.55
N THR A 36 2.23 14.71 -1.82
CA THR A 36 2.34 16.14 -2.14
C THR A 36 2.88 16.95 -0.96
N GLU A 37 2.44 16.64 0.27
CA GLU A 37 2.96 17.30 1.47
C GLU A 37 4.44 16.96 1.69
N MET A 38 4.84 15.70 1.43
CA MET A 38 6.25 15.31 1.48
C MET A 38 7.06 16.14 0.48
N LEU A 39 6.62 16.22 -0.78
CA LEU A 39 7.30 17.01 -1.81
C LEU A 39 7.38 18.50 -1.46
N THR A 40 6.35 19.08 -0.85
CA THR A 40 6.35 20.51 -0.49
C THR A 40 7.16 20.81 0.78
N THR A 41 7.42 19.82 1.62
CA THR A 41 8.23 19.95 2.84
C THR A 41 9.69 19.53 2.65
N GLN A 42 10.04 18.97 1.50
CA GLN A 42 11.42 18.67 1.13
C GLN A 42 12.20 19.97 0.81
N ASN A 43 13.49 19.99 1.16
CA ASN A 43 14.36 21.11 0.89
C ASN A 43 14.55 21.32 -0.62
N LEU A 44 14.82 22.57 -1.02
CA LEU A 44 14.97 22.99 -2.42
C LEU A 44 15.95 22.12 -3.24
N SER A 45 16.96 21.53 -2.58
CA SER A 45 17.93 20.62 -3.20
C SER A 45 17.31 19.28 -3.64
N GLN A 46 16.37 18.72 -2.89
CA GLN A 46 15.67 17.48 -3.27
C GLN A 46 14.68 17.73 -4.40
N LEU A 47 13.98 18.88 -4.36
CA LEU A 47 13.15 19.33 -5.47
C LEU A 47 13.97 19.59 -6.74
N ALA A 48 15.18 20.14 -6.61
CA ALA A 48 16.10 20.34 -7.72
C ALA A 48 16.56 19.02 -8.35
N ILE A 49 16.78 17.96 -7.55
CA ILE A 49 17.11 16.62 -8.06
C ILE A 49 15.93 16.02 -8.84
N ILE A 50 14.71 16.11 -8.29
CA ILE A 50 13.49 15.63 -8.98
C ILE A 50 13.28 16.41 -10.29
N ALA A 51 13.46 17.73 -10.27
CA ALA A 51 13.39 18.57 -11.45
C ALA A 51 14.47 18.18 -12.48
N ALA A 52 15.73 18.02 -12.05
CA ALA A 52 16.84 17.63 -12.92
C ALA A 52 16.58 16.30 -13.63
N ILE A 53 16.10 15.27 -12.91
CA ILE A 53 15.75 13.97 -13.49
C ILE A 53 14.63 14.07 -14.53
N SER A 54 13.71 15.03 -14.35
CA SER A 54 12.62 15.27 -15.29
C SER A 54 13.10 15.83 -16.64
N VAL A 55 14.28 16.47 -16.69
CA VAL A 55 14.82 17.14 -17.89
C VAL A 55 15.96 16.37 -18.57
N VAL A 56 16.55 15.35 -17.95
CA VAL A 56 17.65 14.57 -18.56
C VAL A 56 17.10 13.66 -19.68
N PRO A 57 17.51 13.84 -20.95
CA PRO A 57 17.14 12.92 -22.02
C PRO A 57 18.01 11.67 -21.94
N ILE A 58 17.42 10.53 -21.60
CA ILE A 58 18.07 9.20 -21.68
C ILE A 58 17.57 8.52 -22.97
N PRO A 59 18.43 7.84 -23.75
CA PRO A 59 18.04 7.18 -24.99
C PRO A 59 17.26 5.88 -24.73
N ILE A 60 16.07 6.00 -24.15
CA ILE A 60 15.12 4.91 -23.88
C ILE A 60 13.77 5.28 -24.51
N PRO A 61 12.93 4.31 -24.93
CA PRO A 61 11.62 4.60 -25.49
C PRO A 61 10.79 5.48 -24.55
N PRO A 62 10.02 6.47 -25.05
CA PRO A 62 9.31 7.44 -24.21
C PRO A 62 8.42 6.83 -23.12
N ILE A 63 7.75 5.71 -23.42
CA ILE A 63 6.91 4.97 -22.46
C ILE A 63 7.74 4.32 -21.35
N ALA A 64 8.89 3.72 -21.70
CA ALA A 64 9.80 3.14 -20.72
C ALA A 64 10.42 4.23 -19.83
N TRP A 65 10.65 5.41 -20.39
CA TRP A 65 11.19 6.57 -19.67
C TRP A 65 10.21 7.14 -18.64
N GLU A 66 8.94 7.36 -19.02
CA GLU A 66 7.92 7.85 -18.09
C GLU A 66 7.63 6.85 -16.96
N GLY A 67 7.61 5.54 -17.28
CA GLY A 67 7.49 4.49 -16.26
C GLY A 67 8.69 4.46 -15.29
N ALA A 68 9.91 4.63 -15.81
CA ALA A 68 11.13 4.65 -15.00
C ALA A 68 11.19 5.87 -14.06
N LYS A 69 10.82 7.06 -14.55
CA LYS A 69 10.71 8.27 -13.71
C LYS A 69 9.74 8.07 -12.56
N LEU A 70 8.55 7.56 -12.88
CA LEU A 70 7.53 7.30 -11.88
C LEU A 70 8.02 6.27 -10.85
N GLY A 71 8.60 5.16 -11.29
CA GLY A 71 9.17 4.15 -10.40
C GLY A 71 10.27 4.70 -9.48
N TYR A 72 11.11 5.61 -10.00
CA TYR A 72 12.12 6.30 -9.21
C TYR A 72 11.52 7.27 -8.19
N VAL A 73 10.53 8.08 -8.57
CA VAL A 73 9.84 8.97 -7.62
C VAL A 73 9.15 8.15 -6.53
N LEU A 74 8.49 7.05 -6.89
CA LEU A 74 7.87 6.14 -5.93
C LEU A 74 8.89 5.50 -4.97
N SER A 75 10.10 5.18 -5.43
CA SER A 75 11.15 4.62 -4.57
C SER A 75 11.76 5.64 -3.60
N LEU A 76 11.60 6.94 -3.88
CA LEU A 76 12.00 8.02 -2.97
C LEU A 76 10.94 8.35 -1.92
N LEU A 77 9.71 7.85 -2.07
CA LEU A 77 8.65 8.05 -1.07
C LEU A 77 8.99 7.28 0.20
N ARG A 78 9.23 8.01 1.28
CA ARG A 78 9.35 7.46 2.63
C ARG A 78 8.45 8.25 3.54
N TYR A 79 7.36 7.64 3.96
CA TYR A 79 6.40 8.33 4.81
C TYR A 79 6.84 8.28 6.28
N SER A 80 6.48 9.32 7.02
CA SER A 80 6.74 9.35 8.46
C SER A 80 5.82 8.36 9.18
N ARG A 81 6.22 7.92 10.38
CA ARG A 81 5.36 7.06 11.23
C ARG A 81 3.98 7.66 11.49
N GLY A 82 3.88 8.99 11.54
CA GLY A 82 2.60 9.70 11.70
C GLY A 82 1.69 9.54 10.48
N LYS A 83 2.24 9.70 9.27
CA LYS A 83 1.51 9.52 8.00
C LYS A 83 1.05 8.08 7.82
N GLU A 84 1.90 7.12 8.15
CA GLU A 84 1.55 5.70 8.16
C GLU A 84 0.39 5.40 9.12
N ALA A 85 0.46 5.90 10.36
CA ALA A 85 -0.61 5.70 11.34
C ALA A 85 -1.93 6.39 10.94
N GLU A 86 -1.86 7.54 10.26
CA GLU A 86 -3.03 8.19 9.70
C GLU A 86 -3.65 7.38 8.57
N ALA A 87 -2.82 6.89 7.63
CA ALA A 87 -3.26 6.04 6.53
C ALA A 87 -3.89 4.73 7.03
N ASP A 88 -3.31 4.08 8.04
CA ASP A 88 -3.87 2.88 8.68
C ASP A 88 -5.24 3.16 9.30
N ARG A 89 -5.34 4.23 10.10
CA ARG A 89 -6.58 4.60 10.80
C ARG A 89 -7.72 4.90 9.83
N LEU A 90 -7.44 5.66 8.77
CA LEU A 90 -8.43 5.99 7.74
C LEU A 90 -8.73 4.77 6.86
N GLY A 91 -7.72 3.95 6.58
CA GLY A 91 -7.84 2.69 5.85
C GLY A 91 -8.80 1.72 6.51
N LEU A 92 -8.66 1.47 7.81
CA LEU A 92 -9.57 0.60 8.57
C LEU A 92 -11.03 1.07 8.50
N ARG A 93 -11.26 2.39 8.58
CA ARG A 93 -12.61 2.96 8.45
C ARG A 93 -13.15 2.79 7.03
N LEU A 94 -12.32 2.98 6.03
CA LEU A 94 -12.67 2.79 4.62
C LEU A 94 -13.03 1.33 4.34
N MET A 95 -12.22 0.38 4.82
CA MET A 95 -12.50 -1.06 4.72
C MET A 95 -13.86 -1.39 5.34
N ASN A 96 -14.09 -0.93 6.58
CA ASN A 96 -15.36 -1.18 7.26
C ASN A 96 -16.55 -0.60 6.49
N ALA A 97 -16.44 0.65 6.01
CA ALA A 97 -17.47 1.30 5.22
C ALA A 97 -17.73 0.61 3.87
N ALA A 98 -16.71 -0.01 3.28
CA ALA A 98 -16.79 -0.77 2.05
C ALA A 98 -17.25 -2.23 2.25
N GLY A 99 -17.42 -2.69 3.50
CA GLY A 99 -17.86 -4.05 3.83
C GLY A 99 -16.75 -5.10 3.89
N TYR A 100 -15.48 -4.70 3.75
CA TYR A 100 -14.31 -5.57 3.95
C TYR A 100 -13.97 -5.71 5.45
N ASP A 101 -13.34 -6.81 5.83
CA ASP A 101 -12.92 -7.07 7.22
C ASP A 101 -11.70 -6.20 7.61
N PRO A 102 -11.85 -5.20 8.51
CA PRO A 102 -10.73 -4.35 8.92
C PRO A 102 -9.62 -5.13 9.64
N ALA A 103 -9.91 -6.31 10.21
CA ALA A 103 -8.89 -7.14 10.85
C ALA A 103 -7.85 -7.67 9.85
N ALA A 104 -8.17 -7.73 8.56
CA ALA A 104 -7.26 -8.18 7.52
C ALA A 104 -6.02 -7.29 7.38
N MET A 105 -6.09 -6.01 7.74
CA MET A 105 -4.90 -5.13 7.78
C MET A 105 -3.83 -5.64 8.74
N ALA A 106 -4.24 -6.07 9.94
CA ALA A 106 -3.32 -6.65 10.92
C ALA A 106 -2.76 -8.01 10.45
N SER A 107 -3.57 -8.79 9.71
CA SER A 107 -3.12 -10.03 9.06
C SER A 107 -1.98 -9.76 8.07
N VAL A 108 -2.14 -8.78 7.17
CA VAL A 108 -1.10 -8.40 6.21
C VAL A 108 0.18 -7.95 6.91
N PHE A 109 0.07 -7.13 7.97
CA PHE A 109 1.23 -6.72 8.76
C PHE A 109 1.98 -7.90 9.37
N ARG A 110 1.26 -8.88 9.92
CA ARG A 110 1.86 -10.11 10.45
C ARG A 110 2.58 -10.90 9.36
N LYS A 111 1.93 -11.12 8.22
CA LYS A 111 2.51 -11.83 7.07
C LYS A 111 3.76 -11.15 6.53
N LEU A 112 3.77 -9.83 6.42
CA LEU A 112 4.95 -9.07 6.03
C LEU A 112 6.10 -9.25 7.03
N SER A 113 5.81 -9.30 8.33
CA SER A 113 6.80 -9.58 9.36
C SER A 113 7.35 -11.02 9.27
N GLU A 114 6.50 -12.01 8.97
CA GLU A 114 6.87 -13.42 8.88
C GLU A 114 7.63 -13.74 7.58
N GLN A 115 7.21 -13.14 6.46
CA GLN A 115 7.77 -13.38 5.13
C GLN A 115 9.00 -12.52 4.83
N GLN A 116 9.48 -11.71 5.77
CA GLN A 116 10.70 -10.91 5.61
C GLN A 116 11.91 -11.74 5.18
N HIS A 117 11.98 -13.02 5.58
CA HIS A 117 13.05 -13.94 5.21
C HIS A 117 12.77 -14.74 3.92
N SER A 118 11.50 -15.01 3.59
CA SER A 118 11.11 -15.85 2.45
C SER A 118 10.92 -15.07 1.15
N LEU A 119 10.48 -13.81 1.24
CA LEU A 119 10.29 -12.90 0.11
C LEU A 119 11.05 -11.58 0.33
N PRO A 120 12.37 -11.63 0.60
CA PRO A 120 13.12 -10.48 1.08
C PRO A 120 13.03 -9.29 0.12
N SER A 121 13.15 -9.50 -1.19
CA SER A 121 13.14 -8.39 -2.15
C SER A 121 11.78 -7.68 -2.31
N VAL A 122 10.67 -8.36 -2.07
CA VAL A 122 9.32 -7.78 -2.18
C VAL A 122 8.97 -7.07 -0.88
N VAL A 123 9.16 -7.77 0.24
CA VAL A 123 8.89 -7.25 1.58
C VAL A 123 9.80 -6.06 1.87
N GLU A 124 11.09 -6.13 1.55
CA GLU A 124 12.02 -5.01 1.72
C GLU A 124 11.59 -3.78 0.93
N ARG A 125 11.11 -3.95 -0.32
CA ARG A 125 10.60 -2.83 -1.12
C ARG A 125 9.37 -2.19 -0.48
N PHE A 126 8.39 -2.98 -0.05
CA PHE A 126 7.21 -2.45 0.63
C PHE A 126 7.60 -1.76 1.96
N LEU A 127 8.42 -2.41 2.78
CA LEU A 127 8.88 -1.88 4.07
C LEU A 127 9.81 -0.66 3.94
N SER A 128 10.45 -0.48 2.78
CA SER A 128 11.33 0.66 2.53
C SER A 128 10.57 2.00 2.48
N SER A 129 9.37 1.99 1.90
CA SER A 129 8.46 3.13 1.80
C SER A 129 7.44 3.17 2.93
N HIS A 130 7.02 2.00 3.44
CA HIS A 130 6.05 1.83 4.53
C HIS A 130 6.67 1.04 5.70
N PRO A 131 7.42 1.69 6.61
CA PRO A 131 8.03 0.99 7.73
C PRO A 131 7.00 0.32 8.63
N LEU A 132 7.05 -1.00 8.72
CA LEU A 132 6.23 -1.76 9.65
C LEU A 132 6.78 -1.61 11.08
N SER A 133 5.88 -1.60 12.06
CA SER A 133 6.26 -1.72 13.46
C SER A 133 5.20 -2.49 14.22
N GLU A 134 5.61 -3.17 15.29
CA GLU A 134 4.69 -3.87 16.19
C GLU A 134 3.60 -2.94 16.74
N VAL A 135 3.94 -1.66 16.94
CA VAL A 135 2.99 -0.62 17.37
C VAL A 135 1.85 -0.43 16.36
N ARG A 136 2.15 -0.41 15.05
CA ARG A 136 1.15 -0.28 13.99
C ARG A 136 0.26 -1.51 13.93
N MET A 137 0.85 -2.70 14.00
CA MET A 137 0.09 -3.96 14.03
C MET A 137 -0.90 -4.00 15.20
N ARG A 138 -0.43 -3.71 16.42
CA ARG A 138 -1.28 -3.67 17.62
C ARG A 138 -2.33 -2.56 17.56
N ASP A 139 -2.03 -1.40 16.98
CA ASP A 139 -3.02 -0.33 16.78
C ASP A 139 -4.10 -0.76 15.78
N ALA A 140 -3.72 -1.41 14.68
CA ALA A 140 -4.66 -1.93 13.69
C ALA A 140 -5.58 -2.99 14.30
N GLU A 141 -5.03 -3.97 15.04
CA GLU A 141 -5.82 -4.99 15.76
C GLU A 141 -6.83 -4.34 16.72
N ARG A 142 -6.37 -3.40 17.56
CA ARG A 142 -7.22 -2.72 18.53
C ARG A 142 -8.34 -1.93 17.85
N ARG A 143 -8.03 -1.20 16.77
CA ARG A 143 -9.00 -0.36 16.06
C ARG A 143 -10.00 -1.20 15.28
N ALA A 144 -9.54 -2.27 14.63
CA ALA A 144 -10.43 -3.20 13.94
C ALA A 144 -11.48 -3.77 14.89
N ALA A 145 -11.07 -4.15 16.11
CA ALA A 145 -11.97 -4.66 17.15
C ALA A 145 -13.01 -3.63 17.66
N GLN A 146 -12.80 -2.33 17.39
CA GLN A 146 -13.71 -1.25 17.77
C GLN A 146 -14.67 -0.85 16.65
N LEU A 147 -14.53 -1.41 15.45
CA LEU A 147 -15.38 -1.09 14.31
C LEU A 147 -16.53 -2.09 14.24
N ASP A 148 -17.75 -1.58 14.39
CA ASP A 148 -18.95 -2.37 14.14
C ASP A 148 -19.04 -2.70 12.65
N ARG A 149 -19.15 -3.99 12.30
CA ARG A 149 -19.34 -4.42 10.91
C ARG A 149 -20.72 -3.95 10.44
N PRO A 150 -20.82 -3.12 9.38
CA PRO A 150 -22.11 -2.65 8.91
C PRO A 150 -22.95 -3.81 8.37
N ALA A 151 -24.27 -3.75 8.57
CA ALA A 151 -25.22 -4.79 8.12
C ALA A 151 -25.19 -5.05 6.60
N THR A 152 -24.69 -4.10 5.80
CA THR A 152 -24.48 -4.21 4.35
C THR A 152 -23.27 -5.09 3.97
N ALA A 153 -22.40 -5.46 4.92
CA ALA A 153 -21.26 -6.36 4.69
C ALA A 153 -21.67 -7.76 4.19
N ALA A 154 -22.94 -8.15 4.41
CA ALA A 154 -23.48 -9.39 3.88
C ALA A 154 -23.52 -9.45 2.34
N VAL A 155 -23.51 -8.30 1.64
CA VAL A 155 -23.60 -8.27 0.17
C VAL A 155 -22.26 -8.60 -0.50
N ALA A 156 -21.12 -8.22 0.09
CA ALA A 156 -19.79 -8.66 -0.36
C ALA A 156 -19.51 -10.13 0.01
N ALA A 157 -19.98 -10.57 1.18
CA ALA A 157 -19.93 -11.99 1.57
C ALA A 157 -20.84 -12.91 0.71
N ALA A 158 -21.78 -12.35 -0.06
CA ALA A 158 -22.74 -13.11 -0.85
C ALA A 158 -22.22 -13.55 -2.23
N SER A 159 -21.07 -13.06 -2.68
CA SER A 159 -20.40 -13.57 -3.89
C SER A 159 -19.09 -14.27 -3.51
N PRO A 160 -18.82 -15.48 -4.01
CA PRO A 160 -17.54 -16.13 -3.75
C PRO A 160 -16.43 -15.24 -4.29
N SER A 161 -15.49 -14.86 -3.42
CA SER A 161 -14.33 -14.08 -3.84
C SER A 161 -13.59 -14.79 -4.97
N THR A 162 -13.33 -14.07 -6.06
CA THR A 162 -12.52 -14.54 -7.18
C THR A 162 -11.03 -14.31 -6.95
N PHE A 163 -10.65 -13.79 -5.77
CA PHE A 163 -9.26 -13.47 -5.44
C PHE A 163 -8.28 -14.65 -5.66
N PRO A 164 -8.61 -15.92 -5.33
CA PRO A 164 -7.73 -17.03 -5.67
C PRO A 164 -7.48 -17.17 -7.18
N GLN A 165 -8.49 -16.91 -8.02
CA GLN A 165 -8.36 -16.96 -9.49
C GLN A 165 -7.47 -15.83 -9.99
N VAL A 166 -7.62 -14.63 -9.40
CA VAL A 166 -6.73 -13.49 -9.68
C VAL A 166 -5.29 -13.83 -9.30
N LYS A 167 -5.05 -14.43 -8.13
CA LYS A 167 -3.72 -14.87 -7.70
C LYS A 167 -3.12 -15.90 -8.68
N MET A 168 -3.93 -16.82 -9.21
CA MET A 168 -3.50 -17.79 -10.22
C MET A 168 -3.15 -17.17 -11.57
N MET A 169 -3.83 -16.10 -12.01
CA MET A 169 -3.47 -15.38 -13.25
C MET A 169 -2.07 -14.76 -13.21
N PHE A 170 -1.54 -14.54 -12.00
CA PHE A 170 -0.25 -13.89 -11.78
C PHE A 170 0.80 -14.81 -11.17
N ALA A 171 0.45 -16.06 -10.87
CA ALA A 171 1.41 -17.07 -10.47
C ALA A 171 2.36 -17.31 -11.65
N LYS A 172 3.67 -17.15 -11.42
CA LYS A 172 4.68 -17.55 -12.39
C LYS A 172 4.78 -19.07 -12.37
N ASP A 173 4.79 -19.69 -13.56
CA ASP A 173 5.17 -21.10 -13.75
C ASP A 173 6.56 -21.40 -13.16
#